data_AF-A0A920QCY4-F1
#
_entry.id   AF-A0A920QCY4-F1
#
_cell.length_a   1.000
_cell.length_b   1.000
_cell.length_c   1.000
_cell.angle_alpha   90.00
_cell.angle_beta   90.00
_cell.angle_gamma   90.00
#
_symmetry.space_group_name_H-M   'P 1'
#
loop_
_entity.id
_entity.type
_entity.pdbx_description
1 polymer ?
#
loop_
_entity_poly.entity_id
_entity_poly.type
_entity_poly.pdbx_seq_one_letter_code
_entity_poly.pdbx_strand_id
1 'polypeptide(L)'
;MEGGRVGIFREGKGYGGTAKCDSGKHPIGSYDGYAPLVEAVVQFFKSGKSPVDARETLEIYAFMQAADESKGANGKEVPPKTRMGVTLNPGN
;
A
#
# COMPACT_ATOMS: atom_id res chain seq x y z
N MET A 1 11.35 -2.46 3.22
CA MET A 1 11.12 -1.00 3.33
C MET A 1 12.37 -0.27 2.89
N GLU A 2 12.30 0.46 1.79
CA GLU A 2 13.44 1.16 1.19
C GLU A 2 13.61 2.56 1.79
N GLY A 3 14.84 2.89 2.20
CA GLY A 3 15.22 4.23 2.68
C GLY A 3 14.92 4.54 4.15
N GLY A 4 14.73 3.54 5.02
CA GLY A 4 14.58 3.75 6.48
C GLY A 4 13.32 4.51 6.91
N ARG A 5 12.36 4.67 6.00
CA ARG A 5 11.10 5.39 6.25
C ARG A 5 10.15 4.52 7.07
N VAL A 6 9.50 5.13 8.06
CA VAL A 6 8.52 4.47 8.94
C VAL A 6 7.12 4.99 8.62
N GLY A 7 6.21 4.08 8.28
CA GLY A 7 4.79 4.36 8.10
C GLY A 7 3.97 3.87 9.30
N ILE A 8 2.99 4.68 9.73
CA ILE A 8 2.05 4.30 10.79
C ILE A 8 0.64 4.45 10.22
N PHE A 9 -0.05 3.33 10.04
CA PHE A 9 -1.46 3.33 9.68
C PHE A 9 -2.32 3.23 10.95
N ARG A 10 -3.39 4.04 11.02
CA ARG A 10 -4.38 3.98 12.09
C ARG A 10 -5.76 4.04 11.46
N GLU A 11 -6.62 3.10 11.83
CA GLU A 11 -8.02 3.11 11.45
C GLU A 11 -8.72 4.31 12.10
N GLY A 12 -9.54 5.04 11.34
CA GLY A 12 -10.19 6.27 11.79
C GLY A 12 -11.29 6.71 10.81
N LYS A 13 -12.00 7.78 11.16
CA LYS A 13 -13.03 8.36 10.27
C LYS A 13 -12.38 9.32 9.27
N GLY A 14 -12.66 9.10 7.98
CA GLY A 14 -12.17 9.94 6.88
C GLY A 14 -10.78 9.54 6.37
N TYR A 15 -10.29 10.28 5.37
CA TYR A 15 -8.97 10.08 4.77
C TYR A 15 -8.04 11.23 5.17
N GLY A 16 -6.85 10.91 5.63
CA GLY A 16 -5.85 11.90 5.99
C GLY A 16 -4.63 11.29 6.66
N GLY A 17 -3.68 12.15 6.99
CA GLY A 17 -2.41 11.77 7.57
C GLY A 17 -1.43 12.92 7.61
N THR A 18 -0.26 12.67 8.18
CA THR A 18 0.79 13.67 8.33
C THR A 18 2.13 13.06 7.96
N ALA A 19 2.78 13.64 6.96
CA ALA A 19 4.17 13.33 6.64
C ALA A 19 5.08 14.15 7.56
N LYS A 20 6.05 13.49 8.20
CA LYS A 20 7.12 14.14 8.94
C LYS A 20 8.40 14.00 8.13
N CYS A 21 8.99 15.12 7.75
CA CYS A 21 10.22 15.20 6.97
C CYS A 21 11.20 16.15 7.68
N ASP A 22 12.44 16.22 7.20
CA ASP A 22 13.45 17.16 7.73
C ASP A 22 12.99 18.63 7.60
N SER A 23 12.13 18.92 6.61
CA SER A 23 11.51 20.23 6.39
C SER A 23 10.33 20.54 7.32
N GLY A 24 9.90 19.60 8.17
CA GLY A 24 8.78 19.78 9.09
C GLY A 24 7.63 18.78 8.88
N LYS A 25 6.45 19.12 9.42
CA LYS A 25 5.23 18.30 9.34
C LYS A 25 4.28 18.86 8.28
N HIS A 26 3.88 18.03 7.34
CA HIS A 26 2.98 18.42 6.25
C HIS A 26 1.74 17.50 6.25
N PRO A 27 0.52 18.05 6.07
CA PRO A 27 -0.65 17.22 5.85
C PRO A 27 -0.47 16.45 4.53
N ILE A 28 -0.86 15.18 4.51
CA ILE A 28 -1.00 14.47 3.24
C ILE A 28 -2.26 14.98 2.54
N GLY A 29 -2.26 14.99 1.20
CA GLY A 29 -3.31 15.59 0.38
C GLY A 29 -4.73 15.12 0.69
N SER A 30 -5.71 15.90 0.22
CA SER A 30 -7.13 15.60 0.38
C SER A 30 -7.59 14.43 -0.50
N TYR A 31 -8.77 13.91 -0.16
CA TYR A 31 -9.48 12.97 -1.04
C TYR A 31 -10.06 13.74 -2.24
N ASP A 32 -9.42 13.61 -3.40
CA ASP A 32 -9.82 14.29 -4.64
C ASP A 32 -10.86 13.48 -5.47
N GLY A 33 -11.48 12.46 -4.86
CA GLY A 33 -12.44 11.58 -5.51
C GLY A 33 -11.79 10.44 -6.31
N TYR A 34 -12.61 9.72 -7.08
CA TYR A 34 -12.19 8.54 -7.85
C TYR A 34 -11.68 8.86 -9.27
N ALA A 35 -11.81 10.11 -9.73
CA ALA A 35 -11.36 10.50 -11.07
C ALA A 35 -9.92 10.04 -11.40
N PRO A 36 -8.89 10.29 -10.55
CA PRO A 36 -7.53 9.82 -10.83
C PRO A 36 -7.41 8.29 -10.85
N LEU A 37 -8.20 7.58 -10.02
CA LEU A 37 -8.23 6.12 -10.03
C LEU A 37 -8.79 5.58 -11.34
N VAL A 38 -9.91 6.14 -11.80
CA VAL A 38 -10.56 5.73 -13.04
C VAL A 38 -9.64 5.99 -14.24
N GLU A 39 -8.91 7.10 -14.24
CA GLU A 39 -7.92 7.39 -15.28
C GLU A 39 -6.83 6.30 -15.36
N ALA A 40 -6.25 5.90 -14.22
CA ALA A 40 -5.25 4.83 -14.17
C ALA A 40 -5.81 3.49 -14.65
N VAL A 41 -7.07 3.16 -14.29
CA VAL A 41 -7.75 1.94 -14.75
C VAL A 41 -7.94 1.95 -16.27
N VAL A 42 -8.38 3.07 -16.85
CA VAL A 42 -8.53 3.19 -18.32
C VAL A 42 -7.19 3.03 -19.02
N GLN A 43 -6.11 3.62 -18.48
CA GLN A 43 -4.77 3.47 -19.05
C GLN A 43 -4.24 2.04 -18.96
N PHE A 44 -4.52 1.33 -17.87
CA PHE A 44 -4.21 -0.08 -17.73
C PHE A 44 -4.87 -0.91 -18.85
N PHE A 45 -6.18 -0.74 -19.06
CA PHE A 45 -6.89 -1.49 -20.11
C PHE A 45 -6.43 -1.13 -21.53
N LYS A 46 -6.00 0.11 -21.77
CA LYS A 46 -5.47 0.53 -23.08
C LYS A 46 -4.07 0.01 -23.35
N SER A 47 -3.21 -0.03 -22.33
CA SER A 47 -1.78 -0.32 -22.50
C SER A 47 -1.36 -1.73 -22.09
N GLY A 48 -2.19 -2.43 -21.31
CA GLY A 48 -1.84 -3.69 -20.63
C GLY A 48 -0.79 -3.52 -19.52
N LYS A 49 -0.30 -2.30 -19.26
CA LYS A 49 0.76 -2.03 -18.28
C LYS A 49 0.14 -1.62 -16.95
N SER A 50 0.39 -2.42 -15.91
CA SER A 50 -0.03 -2.09 -14.54
C SER A 50 0.57 -0.76 -14.09
N PRO A 51 -0.20 0.14 -13.46
CA PRO A 51 0.31 1.38 -12.91
C PRO A 51 1.16 1.17 -11.64
N VAL A 52 1.11 -0.04 -11.06
CA VAL A 52 1.89 -0.45 -9.89
C VAL A 52 2.59 -1.78 -10.16
N ASP A 53 3.78 -1.98 -9.60
CA ASP A 53 4.48 -3.26 -9.71
C ASP A 53 3.71 -4.35 -8.92
N ALA A 54 3.68 -5.56 -9.44
CA ALA A 54 3.00 -6.67 -8.78
C ALA A 54 3.62 -7.00 -7.41
N ARG A 55 4.94 -6.79 -7.25
CA ARG A 55 5.63 -6.95 -5.97
C ARG A 55 5.12 -5.97 -4.92
N GLU A 56 4.91 -4.71 -5.30
CA GLU A 56 4.37 -3.69 -4.39
C GLU A 56 2.96 -4.07 -3.94
N THR A 57 2.13 -4.54 -4.88
CA THR A 57 0.79 -5.06 -4.56
C THR A 57 0.85 -6.22 -3.56
N LEU A 58 1.75 -7.18 -3.77
CA LEU A 58 1.92 -8.33 -2.87
C LEU A 58 2.41 -7.92 -1.47
N GLU A 59 3.31 -6.93 -1.39
CA GLU A 59 3.78 -6.40 -0.11
C GLU A 59 2.66 -5.72 0.69
N ILE A 60 1.76 -4.99 0.02
CA ILE A 60 0.57 -4.40 0.64
C ILE A 60 -0.32 -5.51 1.23
N TYR A 61 -0.61 -6.57 0.47
CA TYR A 61 -1.40 -7.70 0.97
C TYR A 61 -0.73 -8.42 2.13
N ALA A 62 0.59 -8.64 2.09
CA ALA A 62 1.33 -9.28 3.17
C ALA A 62 1.29 -8.46 4.46
N PHE A 63 1.35 -7.12 4.35
CA PHE A 63 1.18 -6.22 5.48
C PHE A 63 -0.25 -6.26 6.04
N MET A 64 -1.27 -6.22 5.17
CA MET A 64 -2.67 -6.32 5.60
C MET A 64 -2.96 -7.64 6.32
N GLN A 65 -2.40 -8.75 5.84
CA GLN A 65 -2.51 -10.05 6.49
C GLN A 65 -1.85 -10.06 7.87
N ALA A 66 -0.62 -9.53 7.99
CA ALA A 66 0.07 -9.45 9.27
C ALA A 66 -0.69 -8.55 10.27
N ALA A 67 -1.31 -7.47 9.81
CA ALA A 67 -2.15 -6.62 10.63
C ALA A 67 -3.41 -7.34 11.13
N ASP A 68 -4.05 -8.16 10.29
CA ASP A 68 -5.21 -8.97 10.66
C ASP A 68 -4.84 -10.06 11.69
N GLU A 69 -3.73 -10.76 11.46
CA GLU A 69 -3.18 -11.73 12.42
C GLU A 69 -2.82 -11.06 13.76
N SER A 70 -2.26 -9.84 13.73
CA SER A 70 -1.96 -9.04 14.91
C SER A 70 -3.22 -8.67 15.69
N LYS A 71 -4.32 -8.29 15.01
CA LYS A 71 -5.62 -8.03 15.64
C LYS A 71 -6.11 -9.26 16.42
N GLY A 72 -6.01 -10.46 15.82
CA GLY A 72 -6.37 -11.72 16.49
C GLY A 72 -5.47 -12.09 17.67
N ALA A 73 -4.22 -11.59 17.70
CA ALA A 73 -3.23 -11.84 18.74
C ALA A 73 -3.17 -10.72 19.82
N ASN A 74 -4.24 -9.94 20.01
CA ASN A 74 -4.30 -8.81 20.94
C ASN A 74 -3.23 -7.72 20.67
N GLY A 75 -2.94 -7.44 19.40
CA GLY A 75 -2.00 -6.40 18.99
C GLY A 75 -0.52 -6.76 19.13
N LYS A 76 -0.20 -8.06 19.26
CA LYS A 76 1.20 -8.52 19.21
C LYS A 76 1.82 -8.23 17.85
N GLU A 77 3.11 -7.93 17.86
CA GLU A 77 3.88 -7.75 16.64
C GLU A 77 3.88 -9.06 15.82
N VAL A 78 3.45 -8.96 14.56
CA VAL A 78 3.46 -10.07 13.60
C VAL A 78 4.23 -9.60 12.36
N PRO A 79 5.33 -10.27 11.99
CA PRO A 79 6.08 -9.91 10.80
C PRO A 79 5.30 -10.27 9.52
N PRO A 80 5.40 -9.47 8.45
CA PRO A 80 4.81 -9.79 7.14
C PRO A 80 5.31 -11.13 6.61
N LYS A 81 4.40 -12.01 6.23
CA LYS A 81 4.72 -13.29 5.57
C LYS A 81 4.85 -13.06 4.07
N THR A 82 5.98 -12.51 3.62
CA THR A 82 6.25 -12.41 2.20
C THR A 82 6.62 -13.81 1.67
N ARG A 83 5.66 -14.50 1.05
CA ARG A 83 5.95 -15.73 0.31
C ARG A 83 6.71 -15.35 -0.97
N MET A 84 8.03 -15.27 -0.87
CA MET A 84 8.94 -15.17 -2.01
C MET A 84 8.78 -16.42 -2.88
N GLY A 85 7.87 -16.38 -3.86
CA GLY A 85 7.62 -17.53 -4.72
C GLY A 85 6.38 -17.47 -5.61
N VAL A 86 5.87 -16.30 -5.94
CA VAL A 86 4.94 -16.18 -7.08
C VAL A 86 5.77 -15.83 -8.30
N THR A 87 6.20 -16.85 -9.05
CA THR A 87 6.66 -16.67 -10.42
C THR A 87 5.45 -16.22 -11.23
N LEU A 88 5.20 -14.91 -11.29
CA LEU A 88 4.22 -14.36 -12.22
C LEU A 88 4.75 -14.65 -13.62
N ASN A 89 4.10 -15.60 -14.28
CA ASN A 89 4.42 -15.98 -15.65
C ASN A 89 4.23 -14.74 -16.53
N PRO A 90 5.27 -14.24 -17.23
CA PRO A 90 5.11 -13.14 -18.17
C PRO A 90 4.46 -13.71 -19.44
N GLY A 91 3.14 -13.83 -19.46
CA GLY A 91 2.45 -14.42 -20.60
C GLY A 91 0.93 -14.33 -20.50
N ASN A 92 0.41 -13.13 -20.79
CA ASN A 92 -0.63 -12.82 -21.79
C ASN A 92 -1.36 -11.53 -21.40
#